data_AF-U2MCS5-F1
#
_entry.id   AF-U2MCS5-F1
#
_cell.length_a   1.000
_cell.length_b   1.000
_cell.length_c   1.000
_cell.angle_alpha   90.00
_cell.angle_beta   90.00
_cell.angle_gamma   90.00
#
_symmetry.space_group_name_H-M   'P 1'
#
loop_
_entity.id
_entity.type
_entity.pdbx_description
1 polymer ?
#
loop_
_entity_poly.entity_id
_entity_poly.type
_entity_poly.pdbx_seq_one_letter_code
_entity_poly.pdbx_strand_id
1 'polypeptide(L)'
;MYKDTFSFANHLCTLSHEDFAKRVYEPVRANMTDSEINLHYEMDISRVAYKGGLCFGMTAISVLVHNGELTPGDLQEGAETLYDVTLTDDVDALIAYYNSLQLYTEVELAVIAAPAMLTKEEHTDMFLDCAARCKEKGTYFMAGIATKKGGTHAVVGMDELSGNWTFDGISYDTCIITYDSNCVKQGTETSAFRDDACIYINSETKQFCIPAYEASTENGDVLLYASDDDSLLTYKAPIRGTAKTNTDVSETVKLEFYNGGKDQMQLSSTTKDGQTYDFWKLGKVNYGDYIFFGKGSSFHLEKNERAPEFAFSIKGEGYRLRIEQTGYQNPNDPKLYDVGTKCKMDFSKNSVAYTNTDTQKITVSYIVVYDEGNYNFAPVASSTIAVDVSPNQTVTVSKQDTGFAITGDGEVLVQAIPTAAQKEQDAFDGSHEEYLDWFGSYFINFVRSKDVLLQFNTEKECSELVYDFDSDGVFDDVPILGDAD
;
A
#
# COMPACT_ATOMS: atom_id res chain seq x y z
N MET A 1 6.68 37.35 8.03
CA MET A 1 7.35 36.12 8.48
C MET A 1 6.31 35.03 8.38
N TYR A 2 6.57 34.03 7.54
CA TYR A 2 5.66 32.90 7.32
C TYR A 2 5.49 32.16 8.66
N LYS A 3 4.26 32.01 9.14
CA LYS A 3 3.94 31.50 10.50
C LYS A 3 4.04 29.97 10.60
N ASP A 4 4.40 29.32 9.50
CA ASP A 4 4.15 27.95 9.09
C ASP A 4 5.44 27.26 8.61
N THR A 5 6.61 27.87 8.87
CA THR A 5 7.93 27.31 8.59
C THR A 5 8.71 27.07 9.87
N PHE A 6 9.39 25.92 9.98
CA PHE A 6 10.23 25.58 11.12
C PHE A 6 11.51 26.43 11.16
N SER A 7 12.05 26.62 12.37
CA SER A 7 13.35 27.28 12.60
C SER A 7 14.55 26.31 12.50
N PHE A 8 14.30 25.02 12.30
CA PHE A 8 15.30 23.96 12.17
C PHE A 8 15.13 23.21 10.85
N ALA A 9 16.23 22.62 10.39
CA ALA A 9 16.28 21.90 9.12
C ALA A 9 15.70 20.50 9.22
N ASN A 10 15.47 19.92 8.04
CA ASN A 10 15.29 18.48 7.88
C ASN A 10 16.42 17.72 8.60
N HIS A 11 16.05 16.64 9.28
CA HIS A 11 16.95 15.86 10.10
C HIS A 11 16.52 14.38 10.10
N LEU A 12 17.37 13.54 10.65
CA LEU A 12 17.02 12.16 11.02
C LEU A 12 16.46 12.18 12.43
N CYS A 13 15.57 11.25 12.75
CA CYS A 13 15.05 11.07 14.11
C CYS A 13 16.21 10.95 15.12
N THR A 14 16.13 11.73 16.19
CA THR A 14 17.16 11.83 17.25
C THR A 14 16.76 11.11 18.53
N LEU A 15 15.52 10.61 18.62
CA LEU A 15 15.01 9.85 19.76
C LEU A 15 15.87 8.61 20.07
N SER A 16 15.93 8.27 21.35
CA SER A 16 16.41 6.96 21.79
C SER A 16 15.54 5.85 21.17
N HIS A 17 16.09 4.64 21.03
CA HIS A 17 15.31 3.52 20.48
C HIS A 17 14.09 3.18 21.37
N GLU A 18 14.21 3.36 22.69
CA GLU A 18 13.12 3.13 23.65
C GLU A 18 12.01 4.18 23.49
N ASP A 19 12.38 5.46 23.42
CA ASP A 19 11.41 6.54 23.22
C ASP A 19 10.75 6.44 21.85
N PHE A 20 11.51 6.13 20.80
CA PHE A 20 10.95 5.91 19.46
C PHE A 20 9.99 4.73 19.44
N ALA A 21 10.35 3.61 20.08
CA ALA A 21 9.49 2.43 20.16
C ALA A 21 8.13 2.82 20.74
N LYS A 22 8.13 3.47 21.91
CA LYS A 22 6.92 3.83 22.64
C LYS A 22 6.10 4.95 22.00
N ARG A 23 6.76 5.93 21.40
CA ARG A 23 6.12 7.19 20.97
C ARG A 23 5.79 7.24 19.49
N VAL A 24 6.46 6.43 18.67
CA VAL A 24 6.31 6.44 17.21
C VAL A 24 5.97 5.04 16.71
N TYR A 25 6.83 4.06 16.94
CA TYR A 25 6.65 2.71 16.36
C TYR A 25 5.37 2.03 16.84
N GLU A 26 5.17 1.89 18.15
CA GLU A 26 3.99 1.22 18.72
C GLU A 26 2.69 1.92 18.31
N PRO A 27 2.55 3.26 18.43
CA PRO A 27 1.35 3.96 17.96
C PRO A 27 1.09 3.86 16.46
N VAL A 28 2.13 3.91 15.61
CA VAL A 28 1.97 3.78 14.15
C VAL A 28 1.53 2.35 13.81
N ARG A 29 2.21 1.33 14.38
CA ARG A 29 1.88 -0.09 14.20
C ARG A 29 0.47 -0.41 14.68
N ALA A 30 0.05 0.11 15.83
CA ALA A 30 -1.29 -0.13 16.37
C ALA A 30 -2.43 0.37 15.46
N ASN A 31 -2.12 1.32 14.58
CA ASN A 31 -3.03 1.85 13.58
C ASN A 31 -2.89 1.19 12.19
N MET A 32 -1.90 0.30 12.01
CA MET A 32 -1.79 -0.50 10.80
C MET A 32 -2.89 -1.56 10.73
N THR A 33 -3.32 -1.84 9.52
CA THR A 33 -4.27 -2.91 9.18
C THR A 33 -3.61 -4.27 9.20
N ASP A 34 -4.42 -5.33 9.25
CA ASP A 34 -3.91 -6.71 9.16
C ASP A 34 -3.11 -6.95 7.87
N SER A 35 -3.51 -6.36 6.73
CA SER A 35 -2.73 -6.51 5.48
C SER A 35 -1.38 -5.79 5.49
N GLU A 36 -1.28 -4.65 6.18
CA GLU A 36 -0.02 -3.90 6.35
C GLU A 36 0.98 -4.65 7.22
N ILE A 37 0.53 -5.20 8.34
CA ILE A 37 1.37 -5.96 9.27
C ILE A 37 1.78 -7.29 8.64
N ASN A 38 0.87 -7.95 7.91
CA ASN A 38 1.17 -9.18 7.18
C ASN A 38 2.17 -8.99 6.02
N LEU A 39 2.38 -7.74 5.57
CA LEU A 39 3.41 -7.34 4.60
C LEU A 39 4.66 -6.73 5.25
N HIS A 40 4.71 -6.73 6.58
CA HIS A 40 5.83 -6.23 7.37
C HIS A 40 6.12 -4.73 7.18
N TYR A 41 5.10 -3.91 6.90
CA TYR A 41 5.27 -2.46 6.72
C TYR A 41 5.77 -1.79 8.00
N GLU A 42 5.51 -2.40 9.16
CA GLU A 42 6.02 -1.95 10.46
C GLU A 42 7.55 -1.93 10.51
N MET A 43 8.23 -2.85 9.80
CA MET A 43 9.70 -2.88 9.77
C MET A 43 10.30 -1.61 9.15
N ASP A 44 9.53 -0.91 8.32
CA ASP A 44 9.98 0.28 7.61
C ASP A 44 9.86 1.56 8.44
N ILE A 45 9.09 1.56 9.54
CA ILE A 45 8.90 2.72 10.43
C ILE A 45 10.24 3.24 10.93
N SER A 46 11.08 2.36 11.50
CA SER A 46 12.43 2.75 11.96
C SER A 46 13.35 3.14 10.80
N ARG A 47 13.20 2.51 9.63
CA ARG A 47 14.02 2.81 8.45
C ARG A 47 13.77 4.23 7.96
N VAL A 48 12.51 4.62 7.78
CA VAL A 48 12.16 5.96 7.28
C VAL A 48 12.48 7.07 8.27
N ALA A 49 12.51 6.77 9.57
CA ALA A 49 12.83 7.75 10.62
C ALA A 49 14.33 7.93 10.86
N TYR A 50 15.11 6.84 10.94
CA TYR A 50 16.53 6.88 11.30
C TYR A 50 17.50 6.86 10.12
N LYS A 51 17.05 6.43 8.93
CA LYS A 51 17.89 6.38 7.71
C LYS A 51 17.40 7.30 6.60
N GLY A 52 16.18 7.85 6.72
CA GLY A 52 15.62 8.86 5.82
C GLY A 52 15.45 10.18 6.55
N GLY A 53 15.61 11.30 5.83
CA GLY A 53 15.26 12.61 6.37
C GLY A 53 13.76 12.72 6.58
N LEU A 54 13.34 13.36 7.67
CA LEU A 54 11.94 13.55 8.07
C LEU A 54 11.17 14.60 7.22
N CYS A 55 11.57 14.81 5.98
CA CYS A 55 11.04 15.83 5.09
C CYS A 55 9.53 15.70 4.86
N PHE A 56 9.00 14.47 4.76
CA PHE A 56 7.56 14.23 4.61
C PHE A 56 6.81 14.71 5.84
N GLY A 57 7.27 14.33 7.04
CA GLY A 57 6.64 14.74 8.30
C GLY A 57 6.66 16.24 8.52
N MET A 58 7.80 16.90 8.28
CA MET A 58 7.90 18.36 8.38
C MET A 58 7.02 19.09 7.38
N THR A 59 6.98 18.60 6.13
CA THR A 59 6.13 19.16 5.06
C THR A 59 4.65 18.99 5.40
N ALA A 60 4.24 17.81 5.87
CA ALA A 60 2.87 17.52 6.27
C ALA A 60 2.39 18.50 7.34
N ILE A 61 3.18 18.68 8.41
CA ILE A 61 2.83 19.60 9.49
C ILE A 61 2.75 21.05 8.98
N SER A 62 3.70 21.51 8.17
CA SER A 62 3.67 22.87 7.62
C SER A 62 2.44 23.14 6.75
N VAL A 63 2.04 22.19 5.90
CA VAL A 63 0.80 22.27 5.11
C VAL A 63 -0.42 22.34 6.04
N LEU A 64 -0.51 21.42 7.00
CA LEU A 64 -1.65 21.36 7.92
C LEU A 64 -1.78 22.59 8.81
N VAL A 65 -0.67 23.18 9.26
CA VAL A 65 -0.71 24.42 10.04
C VAL A 65 -1.20 25.60 9.21
N HIS A 66 -0.73 25.74 7.97
CA HIS A 66 -1.21 26.81 7.09
C HIS A 66 -2.68 26.63 6.71
N ASN A 67 -3.09 25.39 6.40
CA ASN A 67 -4.46 25.05 6.01
C ASN A 67 -5.44 25.10 7.20
N GLY A 68 -4.93 25.22 8.43
CA GLY A 68 -5.75 25.38 9.65
C GLY A 68 -6.20 24.06 10.29
N GLU A 69 -5.68 22.93 9.82
CA GLU A 69 -5.93 21.59 10.38
C GLU A 69 -5.08 21.34 11.64
N LEU A 70 -3.93 21.99 11.75
CA LEU A 70 -3.08 22.04 12.94
C LEU A 70 -2.80 23.49 13.36
N THR A 71 -2.35 23.64 14.60
CA THR A 71 -1.83 24.90 15.13
C THR A 71 -0.43 24.65 15.69
N PRO A 72 0.48 25.65 15.70
CA PRO A 72 1.79 25.49 16.33
C PRO A 72 1.70 25.05 17.80
N GLY A 73 0.67 25.49 18.52
CA GLY A 73 0.37 25.08 19.88
C GLY A 73 0.05 23.58 20.04
N ASP A 74 -0.41 22.91 18.99
CA ASP A 74 -0.61 21.46 18.99
C ASP A 74 0.73 20.70 19.01
N LEU A 75 1.82 21.33 18.54
CA LEU A 75 3.17 20.75 18.58
C LEU A 75 3.90 21.09 19.87
N GLN A 76 3.79 22.34 20.31
CA GLN A 76 4.50 22.82 21.48
C GLN A 76 3.70 23.93 22.17
N GLU A 77 3.40 23.74 23.46
CA GLU A 77 2.62 24.70 24.25
C GLU A 77 3.25 26.11 24.18
N GLY A 78 2.41 27.10 23.88
CA GLY A 78 2.82 28.51 23.81
C GLY A 78 3.44 28.94 22.48
N ALA A 79 3.62 28.05 21.49
CA ALA A 79 4.05 28.44 20.16
C ALA A 79 2.93 29.19 19.40
N GLU A 80 3.24 30.36 18.83
CA GLU A 80 2.30 31.14 18.01
C GLU A 80 2.55 30.92 16.50
N THR A 81 3.76 30.48 16.16
CA THR A 81 4.23 30.16 14.81
C THR A 81 5.06 28.87 14.84
N LEU A 82 5.19 28.17 13.71
CA LEU A 82 6.10 27.04 13.58
C LEU A 82 7.58 27.42 13.77
N TYR A 83 7.91 28.71 13.65
CA TYR A 83 9.26 29.19 13.94
C TYR A 83 9.57 29.18 15.45
N ASP A 84 8.55 29.34 16.31
CA ASP A 84 8.67 29.30 17.78
C ASP A 84 8.86 27.87 18.31
N VAL A 85 8.50 26.86 17.50
CA VAL A 85 8.66 25.45 17.84
C VAL A 85 10.15 25.11 17.83
N THR A 86 10.62 24.49 18.91
CA THR A 86 12.00 24.00 19.02
C THR A 86 12.02 22.49 18.87
N LEU A 87 13.13 21.94 18.36
CA LEU A 87 13.29 20.51 18.21
C LEU A 87 13.54 19.84 19.57
N THR A 88 12.46 19.56 20.28
CA THR A 88 12.41 18.74 21.49
C THR A 88 12.10 17.28 21.12
N ASP A 89 12.31 16.33 22.04
CA ASP A 89 11.93 14.93 21.82
C ASP A 89 10.43 14.78 21.51
N ASP A 90 9.58 15.66 22.04
CA ASP A 90 8.14 15.64 21.75
C ASP A 90 7.83 16.03 20.31
N VAL A 91 8.50 17.08 19.83
CA VAL A 91 8.37 17.57 18.47
C VAL A 91 8.99 16.57 17.47
N ASP A 92 10.15 15.99 17.79
CA ASP A 92 10.80 14.98 16.95
C ASP A 92 9.92 13.72 16.82
N ALA A 93 9.32 13.25 17.91
CA ALA A 93 8.36 12.14 17.88
C ALA A 93 7.15 12.43 17.00
N LEU A 94 6.58 13.63 17.11
CA LEU A 94 5.45 14.08 16.28
C LEU A 94 5.84 14.10 14.79
N ILE A 95 6.96 14.72 14.45
CA ILE A 95 7.46 14.78 13.07
C ILE A 95 7.72 13.36 12.53
N ALA A 96 8.35 12.49 13.32
CA ALA A 96 8.60 11.10 12.93
C ALA A 96 7.31 10.29 12.72
N TYR A 97 6.27 10.53 13.53
CA TYR A 97 4.95 9.93 13.29
C TYR A 97 4.35 10.44 11.98
N TYR A 98 4.26 11.75 11.77
CA TYR A 98 3.75 12.32 10.51
C TYR A 98 4.56 11.84 9.30
N ASN A 99 5.87 11.63 9.46
CA ASN A 99 6.71 11.06 8.42
C ASN A 99 6.35 9.60 8.11
N SER A 100 5.86 8.84 9.09
CA SER A 100 5.48 7.43 8.94
C SER A 100 4.11 7.24 8.30
N LEU A 101 3.30 8.29 8.12
CA LEU A 101 1.99 8.19 7.46
C LEU A 101 2.11 7.65 6.04
N GLN A 102 3.22 7.91 5.35
CA GLN A 102 3.52 7.38 4.01
C GLN A 102 3.62 5.85 3.95
N LEU A 103 3.66 5.16 5.10
CA LEU A 103 3.66 3.70 5.20
C LEU A 103 2.24 3.13 5.26
N TYR A 104 1.21 3.95 5.49
CA TYR A 104 -0.17 3.47 5.36
C TYR A 104 -0.53 3.29 3.89
N THR A 105 -1.24 2.21 3.58
CA THR A 105 -1.55 1.78 2.22
C THR A 105 -2.31 2.84 1.45
N GLU A 106 -3.33 3.47 2.05
CA GLU A 106 -4.07 4.55 1.38
C GLU A 106 -3.14 5.70 0.96
N VAL A 107 -2.21 6.08 1.84
CA VAL A 107 -1.24 7.15 1.57
C VAL A 107 -0.19 6.71 0.56
N GLU A 108 0.40 5.52 0.71
CA GLU A 108 1.36 4.94 -0.24
C GLU A 108 0.75 4.87 -1.66
N LEU A 109 -0.48 4.37 -1.77
CA LEU A 109 -1.15 4.25 -3.06
C LEU A 109 -1.40 5.64 -3.68
N ALA A 110 -1.73 6.65 -2.87
CA ALA A 110 -2.02 8.01 -3.33
C ALA A 110 -0.76 8.79 -3.72
N VAL A 111 0.33 8.71 -2.94
CA VAL A 111 1.52 9.56 -3.13
C VAL A 111 2.68 8.86 -3.83
N ILE A 112 2.64 7.52 -3.92
CA ILE A 112 3.68 6.71 -4.58
C ILE A 112 3.09 5.95 -5.76
N ALA A 113 2.10 5.09 -5.56
CA ALA A 113 1.65 4.17 -6.61
C ALA A 113 0.92 4.87 -7.75
N ALA A 114 -0.08 5.71 -7.43
CA ALA A 114 -0.85 6.44 -8.42
C ALA A 114 0.02 7.40 -9.24
N PRO A 115 0.91 8.21 -8.62
CA PRO A 115 1.78 9.09 -9.37
C PRO A 115 2.85 8.32 -10.15
N ALA A 116 3.35 7.18 -9.66
CA ALA A 116 4.32 6.37 -10.39
C ALA A 116 3.79 5.86 -11.75
N MET A 117 2.48 5.90 -12.00
CA MET A 117 1.86 5.56 -13.29
C MET A 117 1.85 6.73 -14.29
N LEU A 118 2.07 7.98 -13.87
CA LEU A 118 1.99 9.17 -14.72
C LEU A 118 3.21 9.35 -15.62
N THR A 119 2.99 9.82 -16.85
CA THR A 119 4.04 10.30 -17.75
C THR A 119 4.67 11.59 -17.20
N LYS A 120 5.83 11.99 -17.73
CA LYS A 120 6.49 13.23 -17.32
C LYS A 120 5.60 14.47 -17.54
N GLU A 121 4.84 14.49 -18.62
CA GLU A 121 3.89 15.56 -18.94
C GLU A 121 2.74 15.58 -17.92
N GLU A 122 2.14 14.41 -17.65
CA GLU A 122 1.06 14.29 -16.65
C GLU A 122 1.53 14.66 -15.23
N HIS A 123 2.77 14.36 -14.86
CA HIS A 123 3.33 14.82 -13.58
C HIS A 123 3.40 16.36 -13.52
N THR A 124 3.78 16.99 -14.62
CA THR A 124 3.89 18.45 -14.69
C THR A 124 2.51 19.10 -14.64
N ASP A 125 1.54 18.54 -15.37
CA ASP A 125 0.15 19.00 -15.35
C ASP A 125 -0.47 18.85 -13.95
N MET A 126 -0.24 17.72 -13.26
CA MET A 126 -0.67 17.54 -11.87
C MET A 126 -0.14 18.64 -10.93
N PHE A 127 1.13 19.04 -11.08
CA PHE A 127 1.72 20.11 -10.29
C PHE A 127 1.08 21.47 -10.59
N LEU A 128 0.92 21.81 -11.88
CA LEU A 128 0.29 23.06 -12.31
C LEU A 128 -1.17 23.15 -11.83
N ASP A 129 -1.95 22.07 -12.01
CA ASP A 129 -3.35 22.01 -11.60
C ASP A 129 -3.50 22.09 -10.07
N CYS A 130 -2.64 21.39 -9.32
CA CYS A 130 -2.63 21.45 -7.86
C CYS A 130 -2.29 22.86 -7.36
N ALA A 131 -1.22 23.46 -7.91
CA ALA A 131 -0.79 24.81 -7.54
C ALA A 131 -1.87 25.86 -7.83
N ALA A 132 -2.52 25.79 -9.01
CA ALA A 132 -3.60 26.69 -9.39
C ALA A 132 -4.81 26.57 -8.43
N ARG A 133 -5.24 25.35 -8.09
CA ARG A 133 -6.33 25.12 -7.12
C ARG A 133 -5.98 25.67 -5.74
N CYS A 134 -4.76 25.42 -5.27
CA CYS A 134 -4.31 25.89 -3.96
C CYS A 134 -4.22 27.41 -3.89
N LYS A 135 -3.72 28.05 -4.95
CA LYS A 135 -3.68 29.50 -5.06
C LYS A 135 -5.07 30.13 -5.01
N GLU A 136 -6.05 29.54 -5.69
CA GLU A 136 -7.45 30.01 -5.64
C GLU A 136 -8.03 29.90 -4.22
N LYS A 137 -7.75 28.79 -3.52
CA LYS A 137 -8.22 28.53 -2.15
C LYS A 137 -7.44 29.29 -1.07
N GLY A 138 -6.22 29.76 -1.37
CA GLY A 138 -5.28 30.30 -0.39
C GLY A 138 -4.65 29.24 0.51
N THR A 139 -4.56 27.98 0.05
CA THR A 139 -4.03 26.84 0.80
C THR A 139 -2.65 26.42 0.31
N TYR A 140 -1.92 25.65 1.12
CA TYR A 140 -0.69 24.98 0.71
C TYR A 140 -0.96 23.56 0.26
N PHE A 141 -0.01 22.97 -0.47
CA PHE A 141 -0.04 21.58 -0.88
C PHE A 141 1.29 20.90 -0.61
N MET A 142 1.26 19.56 -0.53
CA MET A 142 2.47 18.76 -0.45
C MET A 142 2.99 18.47 -1.86
N ALA A 143 4.30 18.65 -2.08
CA ALA A 143 4.96 18.33 -3.34
C ALA A 143 6.16 17.40 -3.13
N GLY A 144 6.23 16.32 -3.91
CA GLY A 144 7.33 15.36 -3.88
C GLY A 144 8.22 15.48 -5.12
N ILE A 145 9.53 15.39 -4.91
CA ILE A 145 10.54 15.44 -5.98
C ILE A 145 11.47 14.23 -5.90
N ALA A 146 11.90 13.70 -7.04
CA ALA A 146 12.91 12.65 -7.13
C ALA A 146 14.04 13.09 -8.02
N THR A 147 15.27 12.86 -7.54
CA THR A 147 16.47 13.11 -8.33
C THR A 147 17.07 11.81 -8.86
N LYS A 148 17.58 11.85 -10.08
CA LYS A 148 18.31 10.73 -10.70
C LYS A 148 19.60 10.39 -9.95
N LYS A 149 20.21 11.37 -9.27
CA LYS A 149 21.40 11.19 -8.42
C LYS A 149 21.11 10.33 -7.17
N GLY A 150 19.84 10.00 -6.93
CA GLY A 150 19.39 9.16 -5.83
C GLY A 150 18.86 10.02 -4.69
N GLY A 151 17.55 9.95 -4.46
CA GLY A 151 16.88 10.61 -3.35
C GLY A 151 15.49 11.11 -3.75
N THR A 152 14.54 10.92 -2.83
CA THR A 152 13.23 11.55 -2.86
C THR A 152 13.18 12.60 -1.77
N HIS A 153 12.42 13.68 -1.98
CA HIS A 153 12.28 14.77 -1.03
C HIS A 153 10.87 15.36 -1.09
N ALA A 154 10.34 15.75 0.06
CA ALA A 154 9.05 16.43 0.15
C ALA A 154 9.27 17.90 0.52
N VAL A 155 8.53 18.78 -0.16
CA VAL A 155 8.53 20.23 0.05
C VAL A 155 7.10 20.76 0.09
N VAL A 156 6.91 21.92 0.69
CA VAL A 156 5.61 22.61 0.73
C VAL A 156 5.49 23.48 -0.51
N GLY A 157 4.43 23.31 -1.29
CA GLY A 157 4.02 24.24 -2.33
C GLY A 157 3.15 25.34 -1.74
N MET A 158 3.58 26.60 -1.86
CA MET A 158 3.00 27.75 -1.17
C MET A 158 2.17 28.66 -2.08
N ASP A 159 2.62 28.85 -3.33
CA ASP A 159 1.99 29.74 -4.30
C ASP A 159 2.45 29.40 -5.72
N GLU A 160 1.77 29.94 -6.71
CA GLU A 160 2.10 29.86 -8.13
C GLU A 160 2.26 31.27 -8.71
N LEU A 161 3.43 31.58 -9.26
CA LEU A 161 3.72 32.85 -9.91
C LEU A 161 3.94 32.68 -11.41
N SER A 162 3.29 33.53 -12.20
CA SER A 162 3.61 33.68 -13.63
C SER A 162 4.76 34.67 -13.79
N GLY A 163 5.71 34.36 -14.67
CA GLY A 163 6.88 35.21 -14.90
C GLY A 163 7.69 34.76 -16.10
N ASN A 164 8.98 35.11 -16.09
CA ASN A 164 9.92 34.69 -17.12
C ASN A 164 11.28 34.48 -16.47
N TRP A 165 11.67 33.22 -16.34
CA TRP A 165 12.96 32.79 -15.81
C TRP A 165 13.73 32.04 -16.88
N THR A 166 15.06 32.06 -16.80
CA THR A 166 15.89 31.30 -17.72
C THR A 166 17.00 30.61 -16.96
N PHE A 167 17.02 29.29 -17.04
CA PHE A 167 18.05 28.43 -16.47
C PHE A 167 18.57 27.51 -17.56
N ASP A 168 19.90 27.43 -17.70
CA ASP A 168 20.57 26.59 -18.71
C ASP A 168 20.05 26.78 -20.15
N GLY A 169 19.60 27.99 -20.48
CA GLY A 169 19.08 28.35 -21.81
C GLY A 169 17.63 27.92 -22.07
N ILE A 170 16.95 27.34 -21.08
CA ILE A 170 15.52 27.01 -21.14
C ILE A 170 14.74 28.13 -20.43
N SER A 171 13.67 28.60 -21.06
CA SER A 171 12.76 29.58 -20.46
C SER A 171 11.63 28.90 -19.70
N TYR A 172 11.26 29.44 -18.54
CA TYR A 172 10.18 28.96 -17.69
C TYR A 172 9.21 30.11 -17.44
N ASP A 173 7.91 29.84 -17.51
CA ASP A 173 6.84 30.82 -17.41
C ASP A 173 6.04 30.72 -16.10
N THR A 174 6.19 29.61 -15.38
CA THR A 174 5.58 29.37 -14.07
C THR A 174 6.65 29.07 -13.02
N CYS A 175 6.48 29.63 -11.82
CA CYS A 175 7.27 29.33 -10.63
C CYS A 175 6.33 28.90 -9.51
N ILE A 176 6.49 27.66 -9.03
CA ILE A 176 5.86 27.21 -7.79
C ILE A 176 6.79 27.58 -6.64
N ILE A 177 6.29 28.45 -5.78
CA ILE A 177 6.99 28.93 -4.58
C ILE A 177 7.00 27.80 -3.57
N THR A 178 8.18 27.45 -3.05
CA THR A 178 8.34 26.34 -2.12
C THR A 178 8.90 26.78 -0.77
N TYR A 179 8.44 26.12 0.29
CA TYR A 179 9.20 26.01 1.53
C TYR A 179 9.88 24.63 1.57
N ASP A 180 11.20 24.65 1.67
CA ASP A 180 12.05 23.47 1.69
C ASP A 180 12.82 23.38 3.01
N SER A 181 12.53 22.35 3.79
CA SER A 181 13.16 22.10 5.08
C SER A 181 14.68 21.85 5.01
N ASN A 182 15.24 21.46 3.86
CA ASN A 182 16.69 21.35 3.68
C ASN A 182 17.37 22.71 3.53
N CYS A 183 16.62 23.76 3.17
CA CYS A 183 17.16 25.09 2.93
C CYS A 183 17.28 25.93 4.22
N VAL A 184 16.69 25.46 5.32
CA VAL A 184 16.77 26.11 6.63
C VAL A 184 18.19 26.02 7.18
N LYS A 185 18.75 27.18 7.58
CA LYS A 185 20.08 27.25 8.20
C LYS A 185 19.96 27.48 9.69
N GLN A 186 20.51 26.55 10.47
CA GLN A 186 20.51 26.63 11.92
C GLN A 186 21.27 27.89 12.41
N GLY A 187 20.66 28.66 13.31
CA GLY A 187 21.30 29.80 13.96
C GLY A 187 21.42 31.07 13.11
N THR A 188 20.73 31.14 11.97
CA THR A 188 20.67 32.35 11.14
C THR A 188 19.25 32.89 11.07
N GLU A 189 19.08 34.20 11.23
CA GLU A 189 17.79 34.90 11.02
C GLU A 189 17.40 35.01 9.52
N THR A 190 18.14 34.36 8.62
CA THR A 190 17.84 34.40 7.18
C THR A 190 16.56 33.64 6.86
N SER A 191 15.78 34.17 5.92
CA SER A 191 14.57 33.55 5.41
C SER A 191 14.81 32.09 5.04
N ALA A 192 13.96 31.18 5.52
CA ALA A 192 13.92 29.78 5.07
C ALA A 192 13.62 29.65 3.57
N PHE A 193 13.15 30.74 2.96
CA PHE A 193 12.83 30.83 1.56
C PHE A 193 14.07 31.08 0.70
N ARG A 194 14.19 30.33 -0.39
CA ARG A 194 15.20 30.53 -1.41
C ARG A 194 14.59 30.39 -2.80
N ASP A 195 14.78 31.42 -3.63
CA ASP A 195 14.32 31.42 -5.03
C ASP A 195 14.89 30.24 -5.82
N ASP A 196 16.13 29.82 -5.52
CA ASP A 196 16.76 28.68 -6.18
C ASP A 196 16.18 27.31 -5.76
N ALA A 197 15.41 27.23 -4.68
CA ALA A 197 14.71 26.02 -4.24
C ALA A 197 13.27 25.91 -4.78
N CYS A 198 12.77 26.94 -5.48
CA CYS A 198 11.47 26.91 -6.15
C CYS A 198 11.46 25.97 -7.35
N ILE A 199 10.27 25.52 -7.73
CA ILE A 199 10.08 24.66 -8.91
C ILE A 199 9.67 25.56 -10.08
N TYR A 200 10.53 25.67 -11.08
CA TYR A 200 10.25 26.42 -12.30
C TYR A 200 9.75 25.46 -13.37
N ILE A 201 8.64 25.81 -14.02
CA ILE A 201 7.97 24.99 -15.03
C ILE A 201 7.77 25.83 -16.29
N ASN A 202 8.06 25.23 -17.44
CA ASN A 202 7.60 25.72 -18.73
C ASN A 202 6.27 25.04 -19.02
N SER A 203 5.18 25.82 -18.96
CA SER A 203 3.82 25.30 -19.08
C SER A 203 3.51 24.72 -20.46
N GLU A 204 4.23 25.15 -21.50
CA GLU A 204 4.08 24.68 -22.89
C GLU A 204 4.89 23.40 -23.14
N THR A 205 6.18 23.39 -22.82
CA THR A 205 7.08 22.24 -23.08
C THR A 205 7.07 21.18 -21.99
N LYS A 206 6.40 21.44 -20.86
CA LYS A 206 6.36 20.59 -19.67
C LYS A 206 7.73 20.28 -19.05
N GLN A 207 8.72 21.11 -19.36
CA GLN A 207 10.04 21.02 -18.73
C GLN A 207 10.02 21.70 -17.37
N PHE A 208 10.77 21.16 -16.41
CA PHE A 208 10.94 21.76 -15.09
C PHE A 208 12.42 21.84 -14.67
N CYS A 209 12.72 22.74 -13.73
CA CYS A 209 13.98 22.73 -13.00
C CYS A 209 13.83 23.21 -11.55
N ILE A 210 14.73 22.74 -10.67
CA ILE A 210 14.92 23.19 -9.30
C ILE A 210 16.42 23.50 -9.12
N PRO A 211 16.83 24.77 -9.32
CA PRO A 211 18.24 25.14 -9.40
C PRO A 211 19.11 24.72 -8.21
N ALA A 212 18.58 24.77 -6.97
CA ALA A 212 19.30 24.43 -5.74
C ALA A 212 19.77 22.96 -5.69
N TYR A 213 19.09 22.08 -6.43
CA TYR A 213 19.41 20.66 -6.50
C TYR A 213 20.08 20.25 -7.82
N GLU A 214 20.26 21.20 -8.74
CA GLU A 214 20.57 20.91 -10.15
C GLU A 214 19.58 19.87 -10.74
N ALA A 215 18.33 19.88 -10.25
CA ALA A 215 17.32 18.93 -10.68
C ALA A 215 16.57 19.48 -11.90
N SER A 216 16.42 18.70 -12.96
CA SER A 216 15.69 19.12 -14.16
C SER A 216 15.18 17.95 -14.99
N THR A 217 14.23 18.25 -15.88
CA THR A 217 13.76 17.30 -16.90
C THR A 217 14.92 16.74 -17.73
N GLU A 218 15.88 17.59 -18.08
CA GLU A 218 17.07 17.25 -18.90
C GLU A 218 18.03 16.30 -18.17
N ASN A 219 18.13 16.43 -16.86
CA ASN A 219 18.93 15.54 -16.02
C ASN A 219 18.22 14.20 -15.74
N GLY A 220 16.96 14.06 -16.15
CA GLY A 220 16.15 12.87 -15.95
C GLY A 220 15.51 12.79 -14.56
N ASP A 221 15.43 13.92 -13.86
CA ASP A 221 14.72 14.04 -12.59
C ASP A 221 13.20 14.06 -12.81
N VAL A 222 12.45 13.82 -11.74
CA VAL A 222 10.99 13.61 -11.82
C VAL A 222 10.30 14.42 -10.72
N LEU A 223 9.28 15.19 -11.10
CA LEU A 223 8.26 15.67 -10.18
C LEU A 223 7.40 14.46 -9.79
N LEU A 224 7.45 14.01 -8.53
CA LEU A 224 6.81 12.76 -8.11
C LEU A 224 5.31 12.91 -7.94
N TYR A 225 4.88 13.78 -7.04
CA TYR A 225 3.47 13.95 -6.70
C TYR A 225 3.19 15.36 -6.21
N ALA A 226 1.97 15.85 -6.42
CA ALA A 226 1.46 17.06 -5.79
C ALA A 226 0.05 16.78 -5.29
N SER A 227 -0.24 17.11 -4.03
CA SER A 227 -1.55 16.85 -3.44
C SER A 227 -2.03 18.00 -2.55
N ASP A 228 -3.24 18.47 -2.85
CA ASP A 228 -4.03 19.42 -2.05
C ASP A 228 -5.05 18.71 -1.14
N ASP A 229 -4.88 17.41 -0.89
CA ASP A 229 -5.75 16.61 -0.03
C ASP A 229 -5.19 16.45 1.38
N ASP A 230 -5.60 17.35 2.29
CA ASP A 230 -5.20 17.32 3.70
C ASP A 230 -5.61 16.01 4.42
N SER A 231 -6.61 15.28 3.89
CA SER A 231 -7.00 14.00 4.48
C SER A 231 -5.92 12.93 4.37
N LEU A 232 -5.02 13.00 3.38
CA LEU A 232 -3.83 12.14 3.28
C LEU A 232 -2.83 12.43 4.39
N LEU A 233 -2.72 13.70 4.80
CA LEU A 233 -1.79 14.16 5.83
C LEU A 233 -2.35 14.00 7.25
N THR A 234 -3.66 13.78 7.36
CA THR A 234 -4.35 13.50 8.63
C THR A 234 -4.78 12.04 8.77
N TYR A 235 -4.60 11.20 7.75
CA TYR A 235 -4.99 9.79 7.77
C TYR A 235 -4.28 9.05 8.91
N LYS A 236 -5.06 8.60 9.92
CA LYS A 236 -4.56 7.95 11.15
C LYS A 236 -3.48 8.75 11.89
N ALA A 237 -3.44 10.07 11.70
CA ALA A 237 -2.48 10.96 12.33
C ALA A 237 -2.67 11.03 13.86
N PRO A 238 -1.61 11.34 14.63
CA PRO A 238 -1.67 11.34 16.09
C PRO A 238 -2.51 12.51 16.65
N ILE A 239 -2.75 13.54 15.85
CA ILE A 239 -3.57 14.71 16.21
C ILE A 239 -4.63 14.85 15.14
N ARG A 240 -5.91 14.88 15.55
CA ARG A 240 -7.08 15.04 14.66
C ARG A 240 -7.11 14.03 13.50
N GLY A 241 -6.67 12.80 13.76
CA GLY A 241 -6.57 11.75 12.74
C GLY A 241 -7.91 11.39 12.10
N THR A 242 -7.91 11.19 10.79
CA THR A 242 -9.05 10.73 9.99
C THR A 242 -8.98 9.22 9.76
N ALA A 243 -10.11 8.61 9.37
CA ALA A 243 -10.19 7.18 9.05
C ALA A 243 -10.29 6.90 7.55
N LYS A 244 -10.35 7.94 6.71
CA LYS A 244 -10.52 7.86 5.26
C LYS A 244 -9.83 9.04 4.59
N THR A 245 -9.47 8.83 3.34
CA THR A 245 -8.89 9.85 2.46
C THR A 245 -9.91 10.31 1.40
N ASN A 246 -9.74 11.51 0.84
CA ASN A 246 -10.57 12.02 -0.25
C ASN A 246 -10.04 11.58 -1.62
N THR A 247 -8.75 11.23 -1.69
CA THR A 247 -8.10 10.73 -2.90
C THR A 247 -8.56 9.30 -3.19
N ASP A 248 -9.23 9.10 -4.34
CA ASP A 248 -9.69 7.79 -4.76
C ASP A 248 -8.52 6.91 -5.23
N VAL A 249 -8.17 5.93 -4.40
CA VAL A 249 -7.17 4.89 -4.70
C VAL A 249 -7.79 3.52 -4.88
N SER A 250 -9.11 3.43 -5.02
CA SER A 250 -9.87 2.19 -4.93
C SER A 250 -9.64 1.20 -6.09
N GLU A 251 -8.99 1.66 -7.17
CA GLU A 251 -8.52 0.81 -8.28
C GLU A 251 -7.00 0.75 -8.38
N THR A 252 -6.27 1.50 -7.55
CA THR A 252 -4.80 1.50 -7.55
C THR A 252 -4.31 0.30 -6.76
N VAL A 253 -3.39 -0.45 -7.35
CA VAL A 253 -2.87 -1.69 -6.76
C VAL A 253 -1.36 -1.74 -6.82
N LYS A 254 -0.78 -2.39 -5.81
CA LYS A 254 0.63 -2.77 -5.73
C LYS A 254 0.75 -4.27 -5.96
N LEU A 255 1.49 -4.65 -6.99
CA LEU A 255 1.78 -6.04 -7.34
C LEU A 255 3.24 -6.34 -7.00
N GLU A 256 3.47 -7.49 -6.39
CA GLU A 256 4.80 -8.00 -6.08
C GLU A 256 4.93 -9.43 -6.59
N PHE A 257 5.99 -9.68 -7.36
CA PHE A 257 6.30 -10.99 -7.91
C PHE A 257 7.54 -11.56 -7.23
N TYR A 258 7.55 -12.87 -7.02
CA TYR A 258 8.74 -13.61 -6.62
C TYR A 258 8.89 -14.78 -7.59
N ASN A 259 10.07 -14.88 -8.22
CA ASN A 259 10.40 -15.87 -9.23
C ASN A 259 9.34 -16.02 -10.34
N GLY A 260 9.23 -15.01 -11.19
CA GLY A 260 8.32 -14.99 -12.33
C GLY A 260 8.40 -13.63 -13.01
N GLY A 261 9.35 -13.49 -13.95
CA GLY A 261 9.58 -12.19 -14.59
C GLY A 261 8.44 -11.79 -15.52
N LYS A 262 8.33 -10.48 -15.82
CA LYS A 262 7.39 -9.92 -16.80
C LYS A 262 7.36 -10.69 -18.12
N ASP A 263 8.51 -11.17 -18.59
CA ASP A 263 8.63 -11.88 -19.87
C ASP A 263 8.06 -13.31 -19.85
N GLN A 264 7.81 -13.87 -18.65
CA GLN A 264 7.34 -15.25 -18.47
C GLN A 264 5.81 -15.37 -18.37
N MET A 265 5.11 -14.23 -18.35
CA MET A 265 3.68 -14.18 -18.09
C MET A 265 2.97 -13.05 -18.84
N GLN A 266 1.71 -13.27 -19.12
CA GLN A 266 0.79 -12.23 -19.57
C GLN A 266 -0.06 -11.81 -18.38
N LEU A 267 -0.22 -10.51 -18.19
CA LEU A 267 -1.09 -9.96 -17.15
C LEU A 267 -1.97 -8.90 -17.78
N SER A 268 -3.27 -9.02 -17.56
CA SER A 268 -4.24 -7.99 -17.91
C SER A 268 -5.04 -7.58 -16.67
N SER A 269 -5.47 -6.33 -16.65
CA SER A 269 -6.33 -5.79 -15.59
C SER A 269 -7.58 -5.20 -16.19
N THR A 270 -8.69 -5.31 -15.44
CA THR A 270 -10.00 -4.77 -15.81
C THR A 270 -10.47 -3.81 -14.72
N THR A 271 -10.76 -2.57 -15.09
CA THR A 271 -11.30 -1.53 -14.21
C THR A 271 -12.80 -1.75 -13.94
N LYS A 272 -13.35 -1.05 -12.94
CA LYS A 272 -14.75 -1.12 -12.50
C LYS A 272 -15.75 -0.78 -13.61
N ASP A 273 -15.33 0.04 -14.59
CA ASP A 273 -16.13 0.37 -15.77
C ASP A 273 -16.08 -0.70 -16.88
N GLY A 274 -15.34 -1.79 -16.66
CA GLY A 274 -15.23 -2.93 -17.57
C GLY A 274 -14.17 -2.79 -18.65
N GLN A 275 -13.34 -1.75 -18.64
CA GLN A 275 -12.24 -1.63 -19.59
C GLN A 275 -11.08 -2.55 -19.20
N THR A 276 -10.61 -3.36 -20.15
CA THR A 276 -9.48 -4.27 -19.95
C THR A 276 -8.24 -3.79 -20.67
N TYR A 277 -7.10 -3.86 -20.02
CA TYR A 277 -5.82 -3.45 -20.57
C TYR A 277 -4.71 -4.46 -20.32
N ASP A 278 -3.69 -4.41 -21.16
CA ASP A 278 -2.42 -5.10 -20.95
C ASP A 278 -1.66 -4.41 -19.81
N PHE A 279 -1.59 -5.08 -18.66
CA PHE A 279 -1.01 -4.52 -17.44
C PHE A 279 0.45 -4.16 -17.65
N TRP A 280 1.18 -4.90 -18.48
CA TRP A 280 2.60 -4.65 -18.72
C TRP A 280 2.87 -3.41 -19.58
N LYS A 281 1.86 -2.88 -20.26
CA LYS A 281 1.95 -1.65 -21.06
C LYS A 281 1.56 -0.41 -20.28
N LEU A 282 0.56 -0.52 -19.40
CA LEU A 282 0.02 0.62 -18.64
C LEU A 282 0.52 0.67 -17.20
N GLY A 283 0.80 -0.49 -16.60
CA GLY A 283 1.45 -0.59 -15.31
C GLY A 283 2.92 -0.19 -15.42
N LYS A 284 3.40 0.53 -14.40
CA LYS A 284 4.79 0.98 -14.34
C LYS A 284 5.56 0.21 -13.28
N VAL A 285 6.77 -0.19 -13.67
CA VAL A 285 7.76 -0.80 -12.76
C VAL A 285 8.17 0.27 -11.76
N ASN A 286 8.16 -0.07 -10.48
CA ASN A 286 8.78 0.79 -9.47
C ASN A 286 9.56 -0.08 -8.47
N TYR A 287 10.83 0.27 -8.25
CA TYR A 287 11.79 -0.42 -7.40
C TYR A 287 12.04 -1.91 -7.73
N GLY A 288 13.16 -2.16 -8.42
CA GLY A 288 13.60 -3.51 -8.77
C GLY A 288 12.77 -4.13 -9.91
N ASP A 289 13.12 -5.36 -10.29
CA ASP A 289 12.48 -6.07 -11.41
C ASP A 289 11.22 -6.85 -10.99
N TYR A 290 10.63 -6.55 -9.81
CA TYR A 290 9.62 -7.40 -9.17
C TYR A 290 8.43 -6.68 -8.51
N ILE A 291 8.45 -5.35 -8.33
CA ILE A 291 7.30 -4.56 -7.84
C ILE A 291 6.73 -3.71 -8.99
N PHE A 292 5.40 -3.73 -9.11
CA PHE A 292 4.67 -3.02 -10.14
C PHE A 292 3.46 -2.29 -9.55
N PHE A 293 3.18 -1.11 -10.09
CA PHE A 293 1.96 -0.37 -9.80
C PHE A 293 1.06 -0.35 -11.02
N GLY A 294 -0.24 -0.46 -10.79
CA GLY A 294 -1.22 -0.45 -11.86
C GLY A 294 -2.62 -0.12 -11.37
N LYS A 295 -3.57 -0.11 -12.32
CA LYS A 295 -5.00 0.03 -12.05
C LYS A 295 -5.76 -1.23 -12.41
N GLY A 296 -6.73 -1.60 -11.58
CA GLY A 296 -7.65 -2.69 -11.87
C GLY A 296 -8.49 -3.11 -10.66
N SER A 297 -9.67 -3.64 -10.96
CA SER A 297 -10.60 -4.26 -10.00
C SER A 297 -10.56 -5.79 -10.08
N SER A 298 -10.20 -6.33 -11.25
CA SER A 298 -9.93 -7.74 -11.48
C SER A 298 -8.76 -7.90 -12.45
N PHE A 299 -8.16 -9.09 -12.45
CA PHE A 299 -6.91 -9.36 -13.15
C PHE A 299 -6.95 -10.77 -13.73
N HIS A 300 -6.30 -10.93 -14.89
CA HIS A 300 -6.09 -12.22 -15.52
C HIS A 300 -4.61 -12.40 -15.81
N LEU A 301 -4.03 -13.49 -15.27
CA LEU A 301 -2.62 -13.85 -15.41
C LEU A 301 -2.50 -15.19 -16.13
N GLU A 302 -1.69 -15.24 -17.19
CA GLU A 302 -1.27 -16.49 -17.82
C GLU A 302 0.25 -16.66 -17.68
N LYS A 303 0.68 -17.75 -17.05
CA LYS A 303 2.08 -18.12 -16.91
C LYS A 303 2.35 -19.37 -17.73
N ASN A 304 3.13 -19.22 -18.80
CA ASN A 304 3.38 -20.27 -19.79
C ASN A 304 4.73 -20.98 -19.63
N GLU A 305 5.59 -20.43 -18.77
CA GLU A 305 6.89 -20.97 -18.42
C GLU A 305 6.93 -21.42 -16.97
N ARG A 306 7.76 -22.43 -16.68
CA ARG A 306 7.98 -22.87 -15.30
C ARG A 306 9.00 -21.96 -14.63
N ALA A 307 8.76 -21.66 -13.36
CA ALA A 307 9.69 -20.95 -12.49
C ALA A 307 9.53 -21.56 -11.08
N PRO A 308 10.63 -21.99 -10.43
CA PRO A 308 10.55 -22.56 -9.09
C PRO A 308 10.14 -21.49 -8.08
N GLU A 309 9.35 -21.90 -7.07
CA GLU A 309 8.88 -21.00 -6.00
C GLU A 309 8.13 -19.75 -6.51
N PHE A 310 7.34 -19.85 -7.58
CA PHE A 310 6.57 -18.71 -8.06
C PHE A 310 5.58 -18.22 -6.98
N ALA A 311 5.67 -16.94 -6.62
CA ALA A 311 4.67 -16.28 -5.79
C ALA A 311 4.28 -14.93 -6.37
N PHE A 312 3.03 -14.57 -6.13
CA PHE A 312 2.45 -13.31 -6.58
C PHE A 312 1.60 -12.73 -5.46
N SER A 313 1.80 -11.45 -5.14
CA SER A 313 0.99 -10.72 -4.17
C SER A 313 0.39 -9.49 -4.85
N ILE A 314 -0.87 -9.21 -4.51
CA ILE A 314 -1.54 -7.95 -4.83
C ILE A 314 -2.06 -7.32 -3.54
N LYS A 315 -1.79 -6.03 -3.38
CA LYS A 315 -2.35 -5.19 -2.32
C LYS A 315 -3.18 -4.08 -2.96
N GLY A 316 -4.42 -3.97 -2.52
CA GLY A 316 -5.34 -2.89 -2.88
C GLY A 316 -6.04 -2.37 -1.63
N GLU A 317 -7.00 -1.46 -1.81
CA GLU A 317 -7.74 -0.87 -0.70
C GLU A 317 -8.57 -1.93 0.07
N GLY A 318 -8.20 -2.17 1.33
CA GLY A 318 -8.94 -3.05 2.24
C GLY A 318 -8.58 -4.54 2.14
N TYR A 319 -7.58 -4.93 1.33
CA TYR A 319 -7.22 -6.33 1.16
C TYR A 319 -5.79 -6.57 0.66
N ARG A 320 -5.29 -7.77 0.96
CA ARG A 320 -4.16 -8.41 0.30
C ARG A 320 -4.56 -9.81 -0.16
N LEU A 321 -4.19 -10.15 -1.39
CA LEU A 321 -4.19 -11.51 -1.87
C LEU A 321 -2.76 -11.90 -2.24
N ARG A 322 -2.34 -13.09 -1.81
CA ARG A 322 -1.08 -13.70 -2.26
C ARG A 322 -1.32 -15.15 -2.67
N ILE A 323 -0.74 -15.52 -3.80
CA ILE A 323 -0.79 -16.88 -4.33
C ILE A 323 0.64 -17.37 -4.36
N GLU A 324 0.90 -18.51 -3.73
CA GLU A 324 2.21 -19.13 -3.71
C GLU A 324 2.15 -20.54 -4.27
N GLN A 325 3.11 -20.83 -5.12
CA GLN A 325 3.45 -22.17 -5.57
C GLN A 325 4.70 -22.55 -4.79
N THR A 326 4.55 -23.46 -3.83
CA THR A 326 5.69 -23.84 -3.00
C THR A 326 6.70 -24.61 -3.85
N GLY A 327 7.93 -24.10 -3.94
CA GLY A 327 9.03 -24.80 -4.62
C GLY A 327 9.68 -25.91 -3.79
N TYR A 328 9.12 -26.13 -2.61
CA TYR A 328 9.52 -27.20 -1.72
C TYR A 328 8.91 -28.53 -2.15
N GLN A 329 9.53 -29.60 -1.70
CA GLN A 329 9.03 -30.95 -1.87
C GLN A 329 7.58 -31.00 -1.37
N ASN A 330 6.65 -31.49 -2.19
CA ASN A 330 5.24 -31.48 -1.85
C ASN A 330 5.05 -32.17 -0.47
N PRO A 331 4.49 -31.47 0.53
CA PRO A 331 4.36 -32.01 1.88
C PRO A 331 3.48 -33.26 1.94
N ASN A 332 2.58 -33.44 0.95
CA ASN A 332 1.69 -34.58 0.80
C ASN A 332 2.26 -35.68 -0.14
N ASP A 333 3.23 -35.37 -1.01
CA ASP A 333 3.93 -36.35 -1.85
C ASP A 333 5.43 -36.03 -2.02
N PRO A 334 6.31 -36.69 -1.24
CA PRO A 334 7.75 -36.49 -1.32
C PRO A 334 8.39 -36.79 -2.69
N LYS A 335 7.68 -37.44 -3.62
CA LYS A 335 8.20 -37.74 -4.96
C LYS A 335 7.99 -36.60 -5.96
N LEU A 336 7.19 -35.59 -5.61
CA LEU A 336 6.97 -34.40 -6.42
C LEU A 336 7.94 -33.30 -5.97
N TYR A 337 9.04 -33.15 -6.71
CA TYR A 337 10.00 -32.05 -6.53
C TYR A 337 9.60 -30.91 -7.48
N ASP A 338 9.44 -29.69 -6.96
CA ASP A 338 8.97 -28.57 -7.78
C ASP A 338 9.98 -28.22 -8.88
N VAL A 339 9.45 -28.06 -10.08
CA VAL A 339 10.19 -27.62 -11.27
C VAL A 339 9.59 -26.31 -11.81
N GLY A 340 8.71 -25.67 -11.03
CA GLY A 340 7.81 -24.60 -11.41
C GLY A 340 6.58 -25.10 -12.16
N THR A 341 5.52 -24.27 -12.22
CA THR A 341 4.30 -24.64 -12.98
C THR A 341 3.82 -23.58 -13.95
N LYS A 342 3.01 -24.03 -14.89
CA LYS A 342 2.20 -23.21 -15.79
C LYS A 342 0.79 -23.09 -15.26
N CYS A 343 0.23 -21.89 -15.30
CA CYS A 343 -1.10 -21.66 -14.77
C CYS A 343 -1.81 -20.50 -15.45
N LYS A 344 -3.14 -20.50 -15.31
CA LYS A 344 -3.96 -19.31 -15.49
C LYS A 344 -4.54 -18.93 -14.14
N MET A 345 -4.65 -17.63 -13.90
CA MET A 345 -5.28 -17.11 -12.70
C MET A 345 -6.22 -15.97 -13.06
N ASP A 346 -7.42 -16.01 -12.51
CA ASP A 346 -8.36 -14.90 -12.52
C ASP A 346 -8.56 -14.46 -11.07
N PHE A 347 -8.28 -13.21 -10.75
CA PHE A 347 -8.36 -12.75 -9.37
C PHE A 347 -8.89 -11.32 -9.24
N SER A 348 -9.49 -11.05 -8.09
CA SER A 348 -10.09 -9.78 -7.69
C SER A 348 -9.98 -9.62 -6.18
N LYS A 349 -10.57 -8.55 -5.63
CA LYS A 349 -10.65 -8.33 -4.17
C LYS A 349 -11.22 -9.53 -3.41
N ASN A 350 -12.24 -10.21 -3.96
CA ASN A 350 -12.99 -11.22 -3.21
C ASN A 350 -12.81 -12.65 -3.74
N SER A 351 -12.09 -12.86 -4.85
CA SER A 351 -12.01 -14.19 -5.45
C SER A 351 -10.71 -14.39 -6.19
N VAL A 352 -10.23 -15.63 -6.16
CA VAL A 352 -9.10 -16.14 -6.92
C VAL A 352 -9.47 -17.49 -7.52
N ALA A 353 -9.39 -17.61 -8.83
CA ALA A 353 -9.45 -18.86 -9.56
C ALA A 353 -8.04 -19.19 -10.07
N TYR A 354 -7.64 -20.44 -9.90
CA TYR A 354 -6.37 -20.97 -10.40
C TYR A 354 -6.66 -22.19 -11.26
N THR A 355 -6.18 -22.17 -12.49
CA THR A 355 -6.18 -23.33 -13.38
C THR A 355 -4.77 -23.86 -13.53
N ASN A 356 -4.56 -25.12 -13.17
CA ASN A 356 -3.30 -25.81 -13.44
C ASN A 356 -3.24 -26.18 -14.93
N THR A 357 -2.37 -25.50 -15.67
CA THR A 357 -2.14 -25.78 -17.10
C THR A 357 -0.87 -26.59 -17.35
N ASP A 358 -0.21 -27.02 -16.27
CA ASP A 358 0.95 -27.90 -16.34
C ASP A 358 0.52 -29.38 -16.39
N THR A 359 1.48 -30.28 -16.59
CA THR A 359 1.28 -31.72 -16.63
C THR A 359 1.44 -32.40 -15.27
N GLN A 360 1.83 -31.65 -14.24
CA GLN A 360 2.05 -32.16 -12.88
C GLN A 360 1.04 -31.59 -11.90
N LYS A 361 0.67 -32.37 -10.88
CA LYS A 361 -0.09 -31.88 -9.74
C LYS A 361 0.77 -30.91 -8.93
N ILE A 362 0.17 -29.84 -8.45
CA ILE A 362 0.84 -28.82 -7.63
C ILE A 362 0.00 -28.45 -6.41
N THR A 363 0.66 -28.19 -5.29
CA THR A 363 0.06 -27.51 -4.13
C THR A 363 0.14 -26.00 -4.33
N VAL A 364 -1.00 -25.33 -4.32
CA VAL A 364 -1.10 -23.87 -4.37
C VAL A 364 -1.64 -23.37 -3.05
N SER A 365 -1.00 -22.35 -2.48
CA SER A 365 -1.46 -21.65 -1.28
C SER A 365 -2.09 -20.32 -1.65
N TYR A 366 -3.35 -20.12 -1.29
CA TYR A 366 -4.04 -18.84 -1.34
C TYR A 366 -3.98 -18.20 0.04
N ILE A 367 -3.23 -17.11 0.17
CA ILE A 367 -3.15 -16.31 1.39
C ILE A 367 -4.03 -15.09 1.17
N VAL A 368 -5.16 -15.05 1.85
CA VAL A 368 -6.13 -13.95 1.74
C VAL A 368 -6.20 -13.22 3.06
N VAL A 369 -5.99 -11.91 3.04
CA VAL A 369 -6.04 -11.02 4.21
C VAL A 369 -6.99 -9.88 3.89
N TYR A 370 -7.95 -9.63 4.77
CA TYR A 370 -8.85 -8.50 4.67
C TYR A 370 -8.59 -7.54 5.81
N ASP A 371 -8.62 -6.24 5.53
CA ASP A 371 -8.49 -5.22 6.55
C ASP A 371 -9.78 -5.11 7.37
N GLU A 372 -9.67 -4.63 8.60
CA GLU A 372 -10.80 -4.58 9.53
C GLU A 372 -12.00 -3.82 8.95
N GLY A 373 -13.20 -4.35 9.21
CA GLY A 373 -14.45 -3.86 8.61
C GLY A 373 -14.73 -4.41 7.21
N ASN A 374 -13.80 -5.17 6.60
CA ASN A 374 -14.03 -5.86 5.34
C ASN A 374 -14.36 -7.36 5.52
N TYR A 375 -14.61 -7.86 6.73
CA TYR A 375 -14.99 -9.25 7.00
C TYR A 375 -15.90 -9.32 8.24
N ASN A 376 -16.75 -10.36 8.33
CA ASN A 376 -17.71 -10.55 9.42
C ASN A 376 -17.44 -11.81 10.27
N PHE A 377 -16.29 -12.46 10.06
CA PHE A 377 -15.93 -13.73 10.68
C PHE A 377 -14.75 -13.60 11.67
N ALA A 378 -14.68 -12.47 12.38
CA ALA A 378 -13.74 -12.29 13.49
C ALA A 378 -13.95 -13.39 14.56
N PRO A 379 -12.90 -13.96 15.16
CA PRO A 379 -11.53 -13.43 15.22
C PRO A 379 -10.67 -13.72 13.98
N VAL A 380 -11.13 -14.52 13.01
CA VAL A 380 -10.36 -14.82 11.80
C VAL A 380 -10.32 -13.59 10.89
N ALA A 381 -9.11 -13.11 10.54
CA ALA A 381 -8.91 -11.99 9.61
C ALA A 381 -8.23 -12.41 8.30
N SER A 382 -7.48 -13.50 8.35
CA SER A 382 -6.83 -14.08 7.19
C SER A 382 -6.89 -15.60 7.21
N SER A 383 -6.73 -16.18 6.03
CA SER A 383 -6.60 -17.63 5.90
C SER A 383 -5.62 -17.97 4.79
N THR A 384 -4.76 -18.94 5.08
CA THR A 384 -4.01 -19.66 4.05
C THR A 384 -4.79 -20.91 3.69
N ILE A 385 -5.23 -21.01 2.45
CA ILE A 385 -5.93 -22.18 1.91
C ILE A 385 -4.95 -22.87 0.96
N ALA A 386 -4.41 -24.02 1.36
CA ALA A 386 -3.54 -24.83 0.52
C ALA A 386 -4.35 -25.91 -0.19
N VAL A 387 -4.19 -26.02 -1.51
CA VAL A 387 -4.96 -26.95 -2.35
C VAL A 387 -4.06 -27.70 -3.32
N ASP A 388 -4.23 -29.01 -3.40
CA ASP A 388 -3.54 -29.88 -4.37
C ASP A 388 -4.32 -29.94 -5.70
N VAL A 389 -3.88 -29.15 -6.70
CA VAL A 389 -4.54 -28.99 -8.00
C VAL A 389 -3.92 -29.90 -9.06
N SER A 390 -4.69 -30.84 -9.60
CA SER A 390 -4.22 -31.74 -10.66
C SER A 390 -4.19 -31.05 -12.03
N PRO A 391 -3.49 -31.62 -13.03
CA PRO A 391 -3.46 -31.07 -14.40
C PRO A 391 -4.86 -30.83 -14.98
N ASN A 392 -5.05 -29.66 -15.58
CA ASN A 392 -6.30 -29.19 -16.19
C ASN A 392 -7.48 -29.00 -15.22
N GLN A 393 -7.24 -29.01 -13.91
CA GLN A 393 -8.27 -28.63 -12.93
C GLN A 393 -8.23 -27.14 -12.64
N THR A 394 -9.42 -26.57 -12.39
CA THR A 394 -9.57 -25.23 -11.82
C THR A 394 -10.07 -25.32 -10.39
N VAL A 395 -9.50 -24.50 -9.50
CA VAL A 395 -10.01 -24.29 -8.16
C VAL A 395 -10.22 -22.79 -7.96
N THR A 396 -11.38 -22.43 -7.43
CA THR A 396 -11.73 -21.05 -7.09
C THR A 396 -11.93 -20.94 -5.59
N VAL A 397 -11.29 -19.96 -4.97
CA VAL A 397 -11.57 -19.53 -3.61
C VAL A 397 -12.23 -18.17 -3.68
N SER A 398 -13.40 -18.02 -3.06
CA SER A 398 -14.13 -16.76 -3.01
C SER A 398 -14.57 -16.45 -1.58
N LYS A 399 -14.35 -15.21 -1.15
CA LYS A 399 -14.84 -14.73 0.13
C LYS A 399 -16.37 -14.64 0.11
N GLN A 400 -16.96 -15.14 1.18
CA GLN A 400 -18.36 -15.03 1.54
C GLN A 400 -18.50 -14.26 2.85
N ASP A 401 -19.74 -14.02 3.30
CA ASP A 401 -19.98 -13.28 4.54
C ASP A 401 -19.46 -14.01 5.79
N THR A 402 -19.50 -15.34 5.79
CA THR A 402 -19.12 -16.19 6.93
C THR A 402 -17.82 -16.97 6.74
N GLY A 403 -17.12 -16.80 5.61
CA GLY A 403 -15.86 -17.49 5.35
C GLY A 403 -15.52 -17.56 3.86
N PHE A 404 -15.17 -18.75 3.36
CA PHE A 404 -14.68 -18.95 2.00
C PHE A 404 -15.40 -20.08 1.27
N ALA A 405 -15.99 -19.76 0.11
CA ALA A 405 -16.44 -20.79 -0.82
C ALA A 405 -15.26 -21.28 -1.67
N ILE A 406 -15.09 -22.60 -1.71
CA ILE A 406 -14.03 -23.30 -2.43
C ILE A 406 -14.72 -24.20 -3.45
N THR A 407 -14.62 -23.80 -4.72
CA THR A 407 -15.35 -24.42 -5.82
C THR A 407 -14.41 -24.90 -6.93
N GLY A 408 -14.91 -25.78 -7.80
CA GLY A 408 -14.22 -26.14 -9.04
C GLY A 408 -14.18 -27.64 -9.33
N ASP A 409 -13.22 -28.05 -10.15
CA ASP A 409 -13.23 -29.37 -10.77
C ASP A 409 -12.62 -30.45 -9.87
N GLY A 410 -13.25 -31.64 -9.89
CA GLY A 410 -12.74 -32.90 -9.34
C GLY A 410 -12.39 -32.87 -7.86
N GLU A 411 -11.86 -33.97 -7.33
CA GLU A 411 -11.52 -34.06 -5.91
C GLU A 411 -10.17 -33.41 -5.61
N VAL A 412 -10.12 -32.51 -4.62
CA VAL A 412 -8.87 -31.89 -4.15
C VAL A 412 -8.77 -31.96 -2.63
N LEU A 413 -7.54 -32.12 -2.13
CA LEU A 413 -7.24 -31.96 -0.72
C LEU A 413 -7.12 -30.46 -0.42
N VAL A 414 -7.81 -30.02 0.62
CA VAL A 414 -7.81 -28.64 1.12
C VAL A 414 -7.27 -28.63 2.54
N GLN A 415 -6.36 -27.71 2.82
CA GLN A 415 -5.89 -27.38 4.16
C GLN A 415 -6.16 -25.90 4.42
N ALA A 416 -7.00 -25.59 5.40
CA ALA A 416 -7.31 -24.22 5.79
C ALA A 416 -6.60 -23.88 7.11
N ILE A 417 -5.76 -22.86 7.03
CA ILE A 417 -4.88 -22.39 8.09
C ILE A 417 -5.26 -20.93 8.36
N PRO A 418 -6.31 -20.69 9.15
CA PRO A 418 -6.73 -19.33 9.50
C PRO A 418 -5.71 -18.66 10.42
N THR A 419 -5.77 -17.34 10.50
CA THR A 419 -4.99 -16.54 11.44
C THR A 419 -5.90 -15.47 12.05
N ALA A 420 -5.77 -15.30 13.36
CA ALA A 420 -6.54 -14.31 14.10
C ALA A 420 -6.16 -12.89 13.67
N ALA A 421 -7.09 -11.95 13.74
CA ALA A 421 -6.81 -10.53 13.56
C ALA A 421 -5.69 -10.08 14.51
N GLN A 422 -4.84 -9.14 14.08
CA GLN A 422 -3.70 -8.72 14.89
C GLN A 422 -4.15 -8.14 16.23
N LYS A 423 -5.29 -7.43 16.27
CA LYS A 423 -5.84 -6.88 17.52
C LYS A 423 -6.22 -7.97 18.52
N GLU A 424 -6.75 -9.09 18.04
CA GLU A 424 -7.08 -10.24 18.90
C GLU A 424 -5.80 -10.91 19.41
N GLN A 425 -4.77 -11.02 18.56
CA GLN A 425 -3.45 -11.53 18.96
C GLN A 425 -2.78 -10.63 20.00
N ASP A 426 -2.80 -9.30 19.80
CA ASP A 426 -2.19 -8.33 20.71
C ASP A 426 -2.94 -8.24 22.06
N ALA A 427 -4.25 -8.52 22.08
CA ALA A 427 -5.07 -8.56 23.29
C ALA A 427 -4.98 -9.89 24.06
N PHE A 428 -4.46 -10.94 23.43
CA PHE A 428 -4.35 -12.27 24.02
C PHE A 428 -3.21 -12.33 25.06
N ASP A 429 -3.56 -12.52 26.34
CA ASP A 429 -2.62 -12.56 27.47
C ASP A 429 -2.35 -13.99 27.98
N GLY A 430 -2.53 -14.99 27.12
CA GLY A 430 -2.34 -16.41 27.43
C GLY A 430 -1.01 -16.97 26.93
N SER A 431 -0.74 -18.21 27.32
CA SER A 431 0.31 -19.04 26.76
C SER A 431 0.00 -19.49 25.33
N HIS A 432 1.03 -19.96 24.61
CA HIS A 432 0.84 -20.52 23.27
C HIS A 432 -0.11 -21.73 23.24
N GLU A 433 -0.12 -22.56 24.29
CA GLU A 433 -1.06 -23.69 24.40
C GLU A 433 -2.50 -23.21 24.53
N GLU A 434 -2.74 -22.20 25.37
CA GLU A 434 -4.07 -21.58 25.49
C GLU A 434 -4.52 -20.91 24.19
N TYR A 435 -3.59 -20.35 23.41
CA TYR A 435 -3.90 -19.79 22.09
C TYR A 435 -4.36 -20.89 21.12
N LEU A 436 -3.69 -22.05 21.14
CA LEU A 436 -4.07 -23.20 20.30
C LEU A 436 -5.40 -23.82 20.76
N ASP A 437 -5.69 -23.83 22.06
CA ASP A 437 -6.99 -24.31 22.55
C ASP A 437 -8.13 -23.36 22.12
N TRP A 438 -7.88 -22.05 22.13
CA TRP A 438 -8.85 -21.03 21.71
C TRP A 438 -9.05 -21.00 20.18
N PHE A 439 -7.96 -20.93 19.41
CA PHE A 439 -8.02 -20.67 17.97
C PHE A 439 -7.84 -21.94 17.12
N GLY A 440 -7.35 -23.04 17.71
CA GLY A 440 -7.04 -24.30 17.02
C GLY A 440 -8.25 -24.97 16.37
N SER A 441 -9.45 -24.75 16.89
CA SER A 441 -10.71 -25.28 16.35
C SER A 441 -11.10 -24.69 14.99
N TYR A 442 -10.46 -23.59 14.56
CA TYR A 442 -10.65 -23.04 13.22
C TYR A 442 -9.78 -23.73 12.16
N PHE A 443 -8.76 -24.50 12.53
CA PHE A 443 -7.94 -25.23 11.56
C PHE A 443 -8.69 -26.46 11.07
N ILE A 444 -8.76 -26.65 9.75
CA ILE A 444 -9.49 -27.78 9.18
C ILE A 444 -8.84 -28.26 7.88
N ASN A 445 -8.79 -29.57 7.74
CA ASN A 445 -8.32 -30.26 6.54
C ASN A 445 -9.42 -31.20 6.06
N PHE A 446 -9.72 -31.18 4.76
CA PHE A 446 -10.78 -31.99 4.19
C PHE A 446 -10.56 -32.23 2.69
N VAL A 447 -11.28 -33.19 2.12
CA VAL A 447 -11.29 -33.44 0.67
C VAL A 447 -12.55 -32.81 0.10
N ARG A 448 -12.38 -31.91 -0.86
CA ARG A 448 -13.45 -31.20 -1.56
C ARG A 448 -13.79 -31.96 -2.84
N SER A 449 -14.89 -32.71 -2.81
CA SER A 449 -15.45 -33.44 -3.98
C SER A 449 -16.65 -32.74 -4.62
N LYS A 450 -17.32 -31.89 -3.85
CA LYS A 450 -18.38 -30.95 -4.24
C LYS A 450 -17.96 -29.55 -3.82
N ASP A 451 -18.61 -28.54 -4.38
CA ASP A 451 -18.41 -27.15 -3.97
C ASP A 451 -18.75 -27.03 -2.47
N VAL A 452 -17.91 -26.31 -1.73
CA VAL A 452 -18.00 -26.21 -0.26
C VAL A 452 -17.87 -24.77 0.16
N LEU A 453 -18.58 -24.38 1.21
CA LEU A 453 -18.35 -23.17 1.95
C LEU A 453 -17.73 -23.55 3.30
N LEU A 454 -16.46 -23.17 3.47
CA LEU A 454 -15.76 -23.15 4.74
C LEU A 454 -16.26 -21.94 5.54
N GLN A 455 -17.05 -22.19 6.57
CA GLN A 455 -17.56 -21.17 7.47
C GLN A 455 -16.72 -21.10 8.73
N PHE A 456 -16.44 -19.89 9.20
CA PHE A 456 -15.89 -19.67 10.53
C PHE A 456 -17.05 -19.30 11.46
N ASN A 457 -17.50 -20.26 12.24
CA ASN A 457 -18.59 -20.07 13.18
C ASN A 457 -18.06 -19.37 14.43
N THR A 458 -18.33 -18.07 14.53
CA THR A 458 -17.85 -17.21 15.60
C THR A 458 -18.57 -17.44 16.93
N GLU A 459 -19.77 -18.03 16.92
CA GLU A 459 -20.50 -18.40 18.14
C GLU A 459 -20.01 -19.72 18.73
N LYS A 460 -19.65 -20.68 17.89
CA LYS A 460 -19.12 -21.99 18.29
C LYS A 460 -17.59 -22.03 18.39
N GLU A 461 -16.94 -20.95 17.96
CA GLU A 461 -15.49 -20.80 17.91
C GLU A 461 -14.79 -21.91 17.11
N CYS A 462 -15.33 -22.27 15.95
CA CYS A 462 -14.79 -23.34 15.11
C CYS A 462 -15.05 -23.15 13.61
N SER A 463 -14.39 -23.96 12.79
CA SER A 463 -14.68 -24.07 11.36
C SER A 463 -15.75 -25.13 11.09
N GLU A 464 -16.71 -24.80 10.21
CA GLU A 464 -17.77 -25.69 9.73
C GLU A 464 -17.72 -25.80 8.21
N LEU A 465 -18.13 -26.95 7.67
CA LEU A 465 -18.22 -27.18 6.23
C LEU A 465 -19.70 -27.39 5.87
N VAL A 466 -20.18 -26.61 4.91
CA VAL A 466 -21.47 -26.80 4.26
C VAL A 466 -21.24 -26.96 2.76
N TYR A 467 -22.07 -27.74 2.09
CA TYR A 467 -21.82 -28.17 0.72
C TYR A 467 -22.94 -27.74 -0.20
N ASP A 468 -22.57 -27.40 -1.43
CA ASP A 468 -23.52 -27.24 -2.52
C ASP A 468 -23.66 -28.61 -3.20
N PHE A 469 -24.72 -29.33 -2.83
CA PHE A 469 -24.92 -30.72 -3.25
C PHE A 469 -25.40 -30.82 -4.70
N ASP A 470 -26.22 -29.88 -5.16
CA ASP A 470 -26.91 -29.90 -6.46
C ASP A 470 -26.37 -28.89 -7.49
N SER A 471 -25.37 -28.09 -7.08
CA SER A 471 -24.70 -27.07 -7.90
C SER A 471 -25.60 -25.89 -8.27
N ASP A 472 -26.54 -25.51 -7.40
CA ASP A 472 -27.40 -24.34 -7.56
C ASP A 472 -26.83 -23.05 -6.92
N GLY A 473 -25.70 -23.17 -6.21
CA GLY A 473 -25.03 -22.08 -5.49
C GLY A 473 -25.50 -21.87 -4.05
N VAL A 474 -26.40 -22.72 -3.54
CA VAL A 474 -26.85 -22.77 -2.14
C VAL A 474 -26.02 -23.81 -1.39
N PHE A 475 -25.55 -23.46 -0.19
CA PHE A 475 -24.73 -24.35 0.63
C PHE A 475 -25.52 -24.82 1.86
N ASP A 476 -25.68 -26.13 1.98
CA ASP A 476 -26.46 -26.79 3.03
C ASP A 476 -25.59 -27.70 3.92
N ASP A 477 -26.04 -27.94 5.14
CA ASP A 477 -25.40 -28.83 6.11
C ASP A 477 -25.75 -30.31 5.87
N VAL A 478 -26.85 -30.58 5.17
CA VAL A 478 -27.30 -31.90 4.76
C VAL A 478 -27.95 -31.83 3.37
N PRO A 479 -27.92 -32.93 2.59
CA PRO A 479 -28.67 -32.99 1.34
C PRO A 479 -30.18 -32.81 1.59
N ILE A 480 -30.83 -31.90 0.86
CA ILE A 480 -32.25 -31.61 0.93
C ILE A 480 -33.00 -32.37 -0.19
N LEU A 481 -34.30 -32.61 0.02
CA LEU A 481 -35.14 -33.33 -0.93
C LEU A 481 -35.34 -32.49 -2.21
N GLY A 482 -34.52 -32.74 -3.22
CA GLY A 482 -34.46 -31.94 -4.45
C GLY A 482 -33.05 -31.97 -5.05
N ASP A 483 -32.05 -32.14 -4.20
CA ASP A 483 -30.65 -32.28 -4.57
C ASP A 483 -30.49 -33.59 -5.35
N ALA A 484 -29.97 -33.51 -6.58
CA ALA A 484 -29.85 -34.69 -7.43
C ALA A 484 -28.86 -35.71 -6.84
N ASP A 485 -29.28 -36.99 -6.80
CA ASP A 485 -28.58 -38.16 -6.22
C ASP A 485 -27.06 -38.24 -6.47
#